data_AF-A0A1B8TF54-F1
#
_entry.id   AF-A0A1B8TF54-F1
#
_cell.length_a   1.000
_cell.length_b   1.000
_cell.length_c   1.000
_cell.angle_alpha   90.00
_cell.angle_beta   90.00
_cell.angle_gamma   90.00
#
_symmetry.space_group_name_H-M   'P 1'
#
loop_
_entity.id
_entity.type
_entity.pdbx_description
1 polymer ?
#
loop_
_entity_poly.entity_id
_entity_poly.type
_entity_poly.pdbx_seq_one_letter_code
_entity_poly.pdbx_strand_id
1 'polypeptide(L)' 'MIVTLEHLRSIPGYGRKPGFCAGKSREFFAAHGLDWAAFRHQGIDAQQLLDTGDALAVALVEWARQCEGGQ' A
#
# COMPACT_ATOMS: atom_id res chain seq x y z
N MET A 1 -2.73 -6.35 10.24
CA MET A 1 -3.55 -5.12 10.03
C MET A 1 -3.81 -5.02 8.55
N ILE A 2 -4.97 -4.53 8.14
CA ILE A 2 -5.35 -4.57 6.73
C ILE A 2 -5.01 -3.23 6.08
N VAL A 3 -4.04 -3.25 5.17
CA VAL A 3 -3.77 -2.12 4.29
C VAL A 3 -4.79 -2.16 3.15
N THR A 4 -5.53 -1.08 2.95
CA THR A 4 -6.54 -0.97 1.89
C THR A 4 -6.15 0.08 0.86
N LEU A 5 -6.92 0.14 -0.22
CA LEU A 5 -6.80 1.17 -1.26
C LEU A 5 -6.95 2.60 -0.70
N GLU A 6 -7.68 2.76 0.41
CA GLU A 6 -7.90 4.06 1.05
C GLU A 6 -6.59 4.62 1.63
N HIS A 7 -5.84 3.78 2.34
CA HIS A 7 -4.50 4.12 2.83
C HIS A 7 -3.55 4.46 1.68
N LEU A 8 -3.61 3.69 0.59
CA LEU A 8 -2.77 3.92 -0.59
C LEU A 8 -3.10 5.22 -1.35
N ARG A 9 -4.34 5.69 -1.29
CA ARG A 9 -4.74 6.99 -1.87
C ARG A 9 -4.46 8.16 -0.93
N SER A 10 -4.52 7.92 0.37
CA SER A 10 -4.33 8.93 1.41
C SER A 10 -2.85 9.23 1.70
N ILE A 11 -1.94 8.28 1.43
CA ILE A 11 -0.52 8.45 1.70
C ILE A 11 0.05 9.68 0.98
N PRO A 12 0.62 10.66 1.71
CA PRO A 12 1.34 11.77 1.11
C PRO A 12 2.52 11.19 0.34
N GLY A 13 2.50 11.34 -0.99
CA GLY A 13 3.29 10.54 -1.91
C GLY A 13 4.80 10.59 -1.66
N TYR A 14 5.49 9.48 -1.91
CA TYR A 14 6.95 9.32 -1.80
C TYR A 14 7.76 10.08 -2.87
N GLY A 15 7.14 11.03 -3.58
CA GLY A 15 7.75 11.80 -4.67
C GLY A 15 7.05 13.13 -4.91
N ARG A 16 7.49 13.88 -5.94
CA ARG A 16 7.01 15.24 -6.29
C ARG A 16 5.49 15.37 -6.53
N LYS A 17 4.75 14.27 -6.59
CA LYS A 17 3.29 14.22 -6.76
C LYS A 17 2.69 13.40 -5.60
N PRO A 18 1.67 13.93 -4.90
CA PRO A 18 0.99 13.19 -3.85
C PRO A 18 0.22 12.00 -4.43
N GLY A 19 0.25 10.87 -3.71
CA GLY A 19 -0.48 9.65 -4.07
C GLY A 19 0.27 8.70 -5.00
N PHE A 20 0.15 7.40 -4.70
CA PHE A 20 0.54 6.37 -5.66
C PHE A 20 -0.56 6.25 -6.74
N CYS A 21 -0.21 6.52 -8.01
CA CYS A 21 -1.12 6.26 -9.12
C CYS A 21 -1.43 4.76 -9.17
N ALA A 22 -2.71 4.40 -9.30
CA ALA A 22 -3.17 3.02 -9.37
C ALA A 22 -2.42 2.17 -10.43
N GLY A 23 -1.91 2.80 -11.50
CA GLY A 23 -1.05 2.13 -12.49
C GLY A 23 0.29 1.65 -11.92
N LYS A 24 0.99 2.51 -11.17
CA LYS A 24 2.28 2.19 -10.54
C LYS A 24 2.13 1.15 -9.43
N SER A 25 1.04 1.25 -8.65
CA SER A 25 0.70 0.24 -7.66
C SER A 25 0.41 -1.09 -8.33
N ARG A 26 -0.38 -1.12 -9.41
CA ARG A 26 -0.68 -2.36 -10.13
C ARG A 26 0.59 -3.03 -10.68
N GLU A 27 1.52 -2.24 -11.22
CA GLU A 27 2.78 -2.75 -11.77
C GLU A 27 3.68 -3.33 -10.67
N PHE A 28 3.76 -2.66 -9.52
CA PHE A 28 4.40 -3.18 -8.31
C PHE A 28 3.77 -4.51 -7.87
N PHE A 29 2.47 -4.54 -7.65
CA PHE A 29 1.77 -5.76 -7.22
C PHE A 29 1.99 -6.92 -8.21
N ALA A 30 1.93 -6.65 -9.52
CA ALA A 30 2.22 -7.66 -10.53
C ALA A 30 3.67 -8.16 -10.49
N ALA A 31 4.65 -7.28 -10.27
CA ALA A 31 6.06 -7.66 -10.17
C ALA A 31 6.36 -8.52 -8.93
N HIS A 32 5.62 -8.30 -7.83
CA HIS A 32 5.78 -9.05 -6.58
C HIS A 32 4.85 -10.27 -6.47
N GLY A 33 4.06 -10.58 -7.50
CA GLY A 33 3.11 -11.70 -7.49
C GLY A 33 1.94 -11.50 -6.52
N LEU A 34 1.60 -10.26 -6.20
CA LEU A 34 0.51 -9.89 -5.30
C LEU A 34 -0.79 -9.62 -6.09
N ASP A 35 -1.92 -10.06 -5.53
CA ASP A 35 -3.24 -9.87 -6.14
C ASP A 35 -3.78 -8.45 -5.92
N TRP A 36 -3.64 -7.60 -6.95
CA TRP A 36 -4.22 -6.25 -6.96
C TRP A 36 -5.75 -6.25 -6.81
N ALA A 37 -6.43 -7.24 -7.40
CA ALA A 37 -7.89 -7.36 -7.30
C ALA A 37 -8.34 -7.68 -5.87
N ALA A 38 -7.66 -8.62 -5.21
CA ALA A 38 -7.92 -8.96 -3.80
C ALA A 38 -7.63 -7.76 -2.89
N PHE A 39 -6.50 -7.08 -3.09
CA PHE A 39 -6.15 -5.86 -2.36
C PHE A 39 -7.23 -4.77 -2.47
N ARG A 40 -7.83 -4.60 -3.66
CA ARG A 40 -8.84 -3.57 -3.89
C ARG A 40 -10.19 -3.89 -3.25
N HIS A 41 -10.54 -5.17 -3.10
CA HIS A 41 -11.80 -5.61 -2.50
C HIS A 41 -11.71 -5.81 -0.98
N GLN A 42 -10.60 -6.39 -0.51
CA GLN A 42 -10.46 -6.91 0.85
C GLN A 42 -9.30 -6.24 1.61
N GLY A 43 -8.40 -5.56 0.90
CA GLY A 43 -7.11 -5.14 1.42
C GLY A 43 -6.08 -6.28 1.43
N ILE A 44 -4.88 -5.98 1.88
CA ILE A 44 -3.79 -6.95 2.05
C ILE A 44 -3.21 -6.79 3.44
N ASP A 45 -2.69 -7.86 4.02
CA ASP A 45 -2.05 -7.75 5.32
C ASP A 45 -0.73 -6.97 5.21
N ALA A 46 -0.49 -6.11 6.20
CA ALA A 46 0.76 -5.36 6.32
C ALA A 46 1.99 -6.29 6.31
N GLN A 47 1.92 -7.49 6.88
CA GLN A 47 3.05 -8.42 6.82
C GLN A 47 3.35 -8.90 5.39
N GLN A 48 2.34 -9.11 4.54
CA GLN A 48 2.56 -9.46 3.14
C GLN A 48 3.28 -8.34 2.38
N LEU A 49 2.96 -7.09 2.72
CA LEU A 49 3.67 -5.93 2.17
C LEU A 49 5.11 -5.87 2.71
N LEU A 50 5.33 -6.07 4.01
CA LEU A 50 6.68 -6.09 4.57
C LEU A 50 7.53 -7.23 4.01
N ASP A 51 6.93 -8.39 3.71
CA ASP A 51 7.61 -9.55 3.12
C ASP A 51 8.17 -9.28 1.72
N THR A 52 7.52 -8.40 0.94
CA THR A 52 8.09 -7.95 -0.35
C THR A 52 9.42 -7.20 -0.21
N GLY A 53 9.75 -6.70 0.99
CA GLY A 53 11.01 -6.02 1.29
C GLY A 53 11.18 -4.65 0.61
N ASP A 54 10.13 -4.13 -0.01
CA ASP A 54 10.20 -2.90 -0.76
C ASP A 54 10.02 -1.66 0.12
N ALA A 55 10.82 -0.62 -0.12
CA ALA A 55 10.74 0.63 0.63
C ALA A 55 9.34 1.28 0.54
N LEU A 56 8.66 1.09 -0.59
CA LEU A 56 7.27 1.51 -0.75
C LEU A 56 6.31 0.77 0.18
N ALA A 57 6.44 -0.55 0.22
CA ALA A 57 5.56 -1.40 0.99
C ALA A 57 5.67 -1.08 2.49
N VAL A 58 6.90 -0.87 2.97
CA VAL A 58 7.18 -0.40 4.33
C VAL A 58 6.53 0.96 4.59
N ALA A 59 6.74 1.96 3.73
CA ALA A 59 6.15 3.28 3.90
C ALA A 59 4.62 3.28 3.91
N LEU A 60 4.00 2.42 3.08
CA LEU A 60 2.55 2.24 3.04
C LEU A 60 2.01 1.60 4.32
N VAL A 61 2.70 0.59 4.85
CA VAL A 61 2.34 -0.05 6.11
C VAL A 61 2.45 0.94 7.27
N GLU A 62 3.52 1.72 7.32
CA GLU A 62 3.69 2.75 8.36
C GLU A 62 2.60 3.84 8.26
N TRP A 63 2.24 4.27 7.05
CA TRP A 63 1.14 5.22 6.86
C TRP A 63 -0.21 4.65 7.30
N ALA A 64 -0.51 3.42 6.89
CA ALA A 64 -1.75 2.76 7.27
C ALA A 64 -1.82 2.58 8.81
N ARG A 65 -0.70 2.33 9.49
CA ARG A 65 -0.63 2.30 10.96
C ARG A 65 -0.98 3.65 11.58
N GLN A 66 -0.45 4.73 11.02
CA GLN A 66 -0.74 6.09 11.48
C GLN A 66 -2.22 6.45 11.27
N CYS A 67 -2.82 5.98 10.18
CA CYS A 67 -4.23 6.22 9.87
C CYS A 67 -5.17 5.44 10.81
N GLU A 68 -4.83 4.19 11.16
CA GLU A 68 -5.61 3.38 12.11
C GLU A 68 -5.36 3.75 13.59
N GLY A 69 -4.13 4.17 13.93
CA GLY A 69 -3.75 4.56 15.29
C GLY A 69 -4.09 6.00 15.68
N GLY A 70 -4.59 6.79 14.73
CA GLY A 70 -4.92 8.22 14.90
C GLY A 70 -6.41 8.51 15.04
N GLN A 71 -7.20 7.59 15.64
CA GLN A 71 -8.61 7.82 15.98
C GLN A 71 -8.73 8.55 17.33
#